data_AF-A0A560MIL4-F1
#
_entry.id   AF-A0A560MIL4-F1
#
_cell.length_a   1.000
_cell.length_b   1.000
_cell.length_c   1.000
_cell.angle_alpha   90.00
_cell.angle_beta   90.00
_cell.angle_gamma   90.00
#
_symmetry.space_group_name_H-M   'P 1'
#
loop_
_entity.id
_entity.type
_entity.pdbx_description
1 polymer ?
#
loop_
_entity_poly.entity_id
_entity_poly.type
_entity_poly.pdbx_seq_one_letter_code
_entity_poly.pdbx_strand_id
1 'polypeptide(L)'
;MRRPDPYQERARELCLAAGIDPDSRVGEGRGQPAWCLYRDAARKEKLAREADAASSEIAMLRPQEERFKNAPLKVFGEHDAATITQMRNCMAVGNVVSGVICADGHLGYAQPVGGVIAYEKQISISGVGFDIGCGNMAAQLDVRFDDIRATVPTIIRDVAKVISFGIGRKNVEKVEHALFDDSDA
;
A
#
# COMPACT_ATOMS: atom_id res chain seq x y z
N MET A 1 15.08 19.25 14.67
CA MET A 1 16.14 18.24 14.85
C MET A 1 16.17 17.37 13.60
N ARG A 2 17.31 17.20 12.93
CA ARG A 2 17.38 16.43 11.67
C ARG A 2 17.28 14.94 12.01
N ARG A 3 16.32 14.22 11.43
CA ARG A 3 16.15 12.78 11.65
C ARG A 3 17.38 12.06 11.06
N PRO A 4 18.08 11.20 11.82
CA PRO A 4 19.27 10.51 11.31
C PRO A 4 18.89 9.56 10.17
N ASP A 5 19.76 9.45 9.16
CA ASP A 5 19.53 8.52 8.04
C ASP A 5 19.87 7.09 8.50
N PRO A 6 18.90 6.15 8.44
CA PRO A 6 19.07 4.80 8.98
C PRO A 6 20.09 3.95 8.21
N TYR A 7 20.56 4.40 7.04
CA TYR A 7 21.52 3.69 6.22
C TYR A 7 22.92 4.31 6.26
N GLN A 8 23.10 5.44 6.94
CA GLN A 8 24.34 6.20 6.90
C GLN A 8 25.53 5.40 7.41
N GLU A 9 25.42 4.76 8.57
CA GLU A 9 26.51 3.98 9.17
C GLU A 9 26.99 2.87 8.21
N ARG A 10 26.06 2.03 7.74
CA ARG A 10 26.39 0.94 6.81
C ARG A 10 26.92 1.44 5.47
N ALA A 11 26.38 2.55 4.94
CA ALA A 11 26.88 3.13 3.70
C ALA A 11 28.31 3.69 3.85
N ARG A 12 28.68 4.21 5.02
CA ARG A 12 30.05 4.65 5.32
C ARG A 12 31.00 3.46 5.39
N GLU A 13 30.59 2.35 6.00
CA GLU A 13 31.38 1.10 6.02
C GLU A 13 31.63 0.57 4.60
N LEU A 14 30.60 0.56 3.75
CA LEU A 14 30.74 0.15 2.35
C LEU A 14 31.67 1.07 1.56
N CYS A 15 31.62 2.38 1.82
CA CYS A 15 32.52 3.36 1.22
C CYS A 15 33.98 3.11 1.64
N LEU A 16 34.22 2.87 2.94
CA LEU A 16 35.54 2.50 3.47
C LEU A 16 36.06 1.19 2.88
N ALA A 17 35.19 0.18 2.75
CA ALA A 17 35.55 -1.11 2.16
C ALA A 17 35.93 -1.00 0.67
N ALA A 18 35.41 0.00 -0.03
CA ALA A 18 35.80 0.35 -1.40
C ALA A 18 37.07 1.23 -1.46
N GLY A 19 37.70 1.53 -0.32
CA GLY A 19 38.92 2.35 -0.25
C GLY A 19 38.67 3.85 -0.41
N ILE A 20 37.42 4.32 -0.24
CA ILE A 20 37.04 5.72 -0.40
C ILE A 20 36.74 6.34 0.96
N ASP A 21 37.26 7.54 1.23
CA ASP A 21 36.89 8.30 2.43
C ASP A 21 35.39 8.67 2.38
N PRO A 22 34.56 8.20 3.33
CA PRO A 22 33.13 8.48 3.38
C PRO A 22 32.76 9.97 3.33
N ASP A 23 33.61 10.83 3.89
CA ASP A 23 33.36 12.27 4.00
C ASP A 23 33.98 13.07 2.83
N SER A 24 34.75 12.39 1.96
CA SER A 24 35.20 12.98 0.70
C SER A 24 34.02 13.40 -0.18
N ARG A 25 34.22 14.42 -0.99
CA ARG A 25 33.15 15.05 -1.77
C ARG A 25 33.13 14.49 -3.18
N VAL A 26 31.97 14.03 -3.64
CA VAL A 26 31.79 13.52 -5.00
C VAL A 26 32.00 14.65 -6.03
N GLY A 27 32.60 14.33 -7.17
CA GLY A 27 32.90 15.30 -8.25
C GLY A 27 34.08 16.22 -7.91
N GLU A 28 34.03 17.48 -8.35
CA GLU A 28 35.06 18.49 -8.08
C GLU A 28 34.95 19.10 -6.66
N GLY A 29 34.73 18.26 -5.64
CA GLY A 29 34.77 18.71 -4.24
C GLY A 29 33.52 19.43 -3.71
N ARG A 30 32.49 19.65 -4.53
CA ARG A 30 31.25 20.38 -4.13
C ARG A 30 30.02 19.48 -3.95
N GLY A 31 30.15 18.19 -4.21
CA GLY A 31 29.05 17.24 -4.14
C GLY A 31 28.65 16.82 -2.73
N GLN A 32 27.70 15.89 -2.68
CA GLN A 32 27.40 15.13 -1.47
C GLN A 32 28.64 14.34 -0.98
N PRO A 33 28.69 13.96 0.31
CA PRO A 33 29.68 13.01 0.79
C PRO A 33 29.66 11.70 -0.01
N ALA A 34 30.81 11.07 -0.19
CA ALA A 34 30.97 9.85 -0.98
C ALA A 34 30.11 8.70 -0.46
N TRP A 35 29.87 8.62 0.86
CA TRP A 35 29.01 7.59 1.45
C TRP A 35 27.58 7.60 0.88
N CYS A 36 27.07 8.75 0.41
CA CYS A 36 25.72 8.85 -0.17
C CYS A 36 25.57 7.97 -1.43
N LEU A 37 26.67 7.70 -2.17
CA LEU A 37 26.66 6.81 -3.33
C LEU A 37 26.46 5.33 -2.96
N TYR A 38 26.73 4.97 -1.71
CA TYR A 38 26.61 3.60 -1.19
C TYR A 38 25.29 3.35 -0.43
N ARG A 39 24.45 4.37 -0.32
CA ARG A 39 23.19 4.32 0.44
C ARG A 39 22.23 3.26 -0.11
N ASP A 40 22.11 3.14 -1.43
CA ASP A 40 21.24 2.14 -2.05
C ASP A 40 21.74 0.71 -1.82
N ALA A 41 23.06 0.51 -1.79
CA ALA A 41 23.65 -0.79 -1.44
C ALA A 41 23.36 -1.14 0.02
N ALA A 42 23.56 -0.21 0.96
CA ALA A 42 23.21 -0.38 2.36
C ALA A 42 21.72 -0.68 2.57
N ARG A 43 20.84 -0.01 1.82
CA ARG A 43 19.39 -0.28 1.83
C ARG A 43 19.09 -1.69 1.32
N LYS A 44 19.68 -2.10 0.19
CA LYS A 44 19.47 -3.45 -0.38
C LYS A 44 19.92 -4.54 0.57
N GLU A 45 21.06 -4.39 1.23
CA GLU A 45 21.51 -5.36 2.25
C GLU A 45 20.54 -5.46 3.42
N LYS A 46 20.03 -4.33 3.93
CA LYS A 46 19.05 -4.34 5.02
C LYS A 46 17.77 -5.04 4.59
N LEU A 47 17.25 -4.71 3.42
CA LEU A 47 16.05 -5.34 2.86
C LEU A 47 16.23 -6.85 2.65
N ALA A 48 17.41 -7.30 2.21
CA ALA A 48 17.71 -8.72 2.08
C ALA A 48 17.68 -9.43 3.45
N ARG A 49 18.33 -8.86 4.47
CA ARG A 49 18.29 -9.40 5.84
C ARG A 49 16.88 -9.44 6.41
N GLU A 50 16.09 -8.38 6.20
CA GLU A 50 14.69 -8.33 6.63
C GLU A 50 13.85 -9.38 5.90
N ALA A 51 14.08 -9.60 4.60
CA ALA A 51 13.42 -10.65 3.84
C ALA A 51 13.78 -12.06 4.33
N ASP A 52 15.05 -12.32 4.64
CA ASP A 52 15.51 -13.61 5.18
C ASP A 52 14.93 -13.89 6.57
N ALA A 53 14.87 -12.87 7.42
CA ALA A 53 14.24 -12.96 8.74
C ALA A 53 12.74 -13.24 8.61
N ALA A 54 12.04 -12.49 7.76
CA ALA A 54 10.62 -12.70 7.51
C ALA A 54 10.33 -14.09 6.93
N SER A 55 11.18 -14.58 6.01
CA SER A 55 11.07 -15.94 5.46
C SER A 55 11.18 -17.01 6.56
N SER A 56 12.10 -16.83 7.50
CA SER A 56 12.29 -17.73 8.64
C SER A 56 11.09 -17.72 9.59
N GLU A 57 10.50 -16.55 9.85
CA GLU A 57 9.28 -16.42 10.65
C GLU A 57 8.07 -17.05 9.96
N ILE A 58 7.93 -16.84 8.64
CA ILE A 58 6.86 -17.45 7.82
C ILE A 58 6.94 -18.96 7.86
N ALA A 59 8.14 -19.55 7.80
CA ALA A 59 8.34 -21.00 7.90
C ALA A 59 7.86 -21.58 9.25
N MET A 60 7.75 -20.75 10.28
CA MET A 60 7.26 -21.13 11.61
C MET A 60 5.76 -20.85 11.80
N LEU A 61 5.07 -20.32 10.78
CA LEU A 61 3.62 -20.13 10.85
C LEU A 61 2.92 -21.48 11.04
N ARG A 62 1.93 -21.49 11.93
CA ARG A 62 1.08 -22.66 12.11
C ARG A 62 0.42 -23.02 10.78
N PRO A 63 0.55 -24.26 10.30
CA PRO A 63 -0.18 -24.72 9.14
C PRO A 63 -1.68 -24.52 9.34
N GLN A 64 -2.41 -24.26 8.25
CA GLN A 64 -3.87 -24.23 8.26
C GLN A 64 -4.42 -25.57 8.78
N GLU A 65 -5.51 -25.52 9.55
CA GLU A 65 -6.32 -26.71 9.82
C GLU A 65 -6.81 -27.29 8.49
N GLU A 66 -6.97 -28.62 8.39
CA GLU A 66 -7.31 -29.27 7.12
C GLU A 66 -8.59 -28.73 6.47
N ARG A 67 -9.56 -28.31 7.27
CA ARG A 67 -10.83 -27.72 6.77
C ARG A 67 -10.65 -26.40 6.02
N PHE A 68 -9.53 -25.69 6.20
CA PHE A 68 -9.24 -24.42 5.52
C PHE A 68 -8.26 -24.60 4.36
N LYS A 69 -7.62 -25.77 4.23
CA LYS A 69 -6.75 -26.04 3.10
C LYS A 69 -7.57 -26.18 1.82
N ASN A 70 -6.99 -25.74 0.71
CA ASN A 70 -7.59 -25.82 -0.63
C ASN A 70 -8.97 -25.15 -0.73
N ALA A 71 -9.20 -24.08 0.03
CA ALA A 71 -10.41 -23.28 -0.09
C ALA A 71 -10.67 -22.88 -1.55
N PRO A 72 -11.93 -22.92 -2.02
CA PRO A 72 -12.26 -22.67 -3.42
C PRO A 72 -11.92 -21.24 -3.84
N LEU A 73 -11.33 -21.11 -5.02
CA LEU A 73 -11.05 -19.82 -5.67
C LEU A 73 -11.90 -19.67 -6.93
N LYS A 74 -12.75 -18.65 -6.96
CA LYS A 74 -13.48 -18.22 -8.16
C LYS A 74 -12.73 -17.08 -8.86
N VAL A 75 -12.53 -17.19 -10.15
CA VAL A 75 -11.90 -16.16 -10.98
C VAL A 75 -12.89 -15.68 -12.03
N PHE A 76 -13.06 -14.36 -12.14
CA PHE A 76 -13.89 -13.74 -13.17
C PHE A 76 -12.99 -13.04 -14.18
N GLY A 77 -12.99 -13.52 -15.44
CA GLY A 77 -12.10 -12.99 -16.47
C GLY A 77 -10.73 -13.64 -16.50
N GLU A 78 -9.79 -13.00 -17.19
CA GLU A 78 -8.40 -13.44 -17.34
C GLU A 78 -7.48 -12.48 -16.59
N HIS A 79 -6.50 -13.03 -15.87
CA HIS A 79 -5.54 -12.25 -15.08
C HIS A 79 -4.12 -12.77 -15.28
N ASP A 80 -3.15 -11.88 -15.03
CA ASP A 80 -1.74 -12.25 -14.99
C ASP A 80 -1.49 -13.38 -13.99
N ALA A 81 -0.59 -14.30 -14.35
CA ALA A 81 -0.20 -15.42 -13.50
C ALA A 81 0.32 -14.95 -12.12
N ALA A 82 0.95 -13.78 -12.07
CA ALA A 82 1.42 -13.17 -10.83
C ALA A 82 0.26 -12.80 -9.88
N THR A 83 -0.84 -12.26 -10.40
CA THR A 83 -2.07 -11.94 -9.65
C THR A 83 -2.71 -13.20 -9.08
N ILE A 84 -2.80 -14.27 -9.88
CA ILE A 84 -3.35 -15.56 -9.43
C ILE A 84 -2.46 -16.18 -8.35
N THR A 85 -1.14 -16.11 -8.54
CA THR A 85 -0.16 -16.61 -7.56
C THR A 85 -0.25 -15.84 -6.24
N GLN A 86 -0.35 -14.51 -6.32
CA GLN A 86 -0.55 -13.66 -5.15
C GLN A 86 -1.81 -14.04 -4.38
N MET A 87 -2.95 -14.22 -5.07
CA MET A 87 -4.20 -14.67 -4.44
C MET A 87 -4.04 -16.02 -3.73
N ARG A 88 -3.39 -17.00 -4.38
CA ARG A 88 -3.15 -18.33 -3.81
C ARG A 88 -2.26 -18.27 -2.58
N ASN A 89 -1.23 -17.43 -2.59
CA ASN A 89 -0.36 -17.23 -1.43
C ASN A 89 -1.15 -16.66 -0.24
N CYS A 90 -2.04 -15.69 -0.47
CA CYS A 90 -2.92 -15.19 0.58
C CYS A 90 -3.86 -16.25 1.12
N MET A 91 -4.47 -17.06 0.24
CA MET A 91 -5.43 -18.09 0.63
C MET A 91 -4.80 -19.28 1.38
N ALA A 92 -3.46 -19.43 1.31
CA ALA A 92 -2.73 -20.50 1.99
C ALA A 92 -2.43 -20.22 3.48
N VAL A 93 -2.84 -19.06 4.00
CA VAL A 93 -2.59 -18.64 5.39
C VAL A 93 -3.91 -18.28 6.07
N GLY A 94 -4.08 -18.72 7.33
CA GLY A 94 -5.26 -18.41 8.14
C GLY A 94 -6.47 -19.31 7.86
N ASN A 95 -7.62 -18.91 8.39
CA ASN A 95 -8.86 -19.68 8.37
C ASN A 95 -9.70 -19.34 7.14
N VAL A 96 -9.10 -19.50 5.95
CA VAL A 96 -9.72 -19.11 4.68
C VAL A 96 -10.84 -20.08 4.31
N VAL A 97 -12.02 -19.56 4.01
CA VAL A 97 -13.18 -20.37 3.60
C VAL A 97 -13.47 -20.29 2.10
N SER A 98 -13.11 -19.18 1.45
CA SER A 98 -13.25 -19.02 -0.02
C SER A 98 -12.52 -17.77 -0.51
N GLY A 99 -12.15 -17.76 -1.78
CA GLY A 99 -11.57 -16.61 -2.47
C GLY A 99 -12.27 -16.26 -3.78
N VAL A 100 -12.25 -14.98 -4.13
CA VAL A 100 -12.69 -14.45 -5.44
C VAL A 100 -11.64 -13.48 -5.97
N ILE A 101 -11.36 -13.54 -7.28
CA ILE A 101 -10.73 -12.45 -8.02
C ILE A 101 -11.80 -11.87 -8.96
N CYS A 102 -12.13 -10.60 -8.75
CA CYS A 102 -13.04 -9.83 -9.59
C CYS A 102 -12.40 -9.51 -10.95
N ALA A 103 -13.23 -9.11 -11.93
CA ALA A 103 -12.79 -8.90 -13.32
C ALA A 103 -11.72 -7.82 -13.51
N ASP A 104 -11.58 -6.89 -12.56
CA ASP A 104 -10.58 -5.83 -12.50
C ASP A 104 -9.33 -6.24 -11.69
N GLY A 105 -9.24 -7.52 -11.30
CA GLY A 105 -8.20 -8.04 -10.43
C GLY A 105 -6.79 -7.88 -11.00
N HIS A 106 -5.89 -7.34 -10.19
CA HIS A 106 -4.48 -7.14 -10.54
C HIS A 106 -3.58 -7.13 -9.31
N LEU A 107 -2.27 -7.11 -9.53
CA LEU A 107 -1.28 -7.09 -8.46
C LEU A 107 -1.54 -5.95 -7.47
N GLY A 108 -1.61 -6.31 -6.19
CA GLY A 108 -1.74 -5.37 -5.08
C GLY A 108 -0.60 -5.49 -4.07
N TYR A 109 -0.76 -4.83 -2.93
CA TYR A 109 0.15 -5.01 -1.80
C TYR A 109 -0.36 -6.15 -0.91
N ALA A 110 0.45 -7.21 -0.78
CA ALA A 110 0.10 -8.48 -0.15
C ALA A 110 -1.05 -9.24 -0.85
N GLN A 111 -2.28 -8.72 -0.84
CA GLN A 111 -3.44 -9.27 -1.53
C GLN A 111 -3.67 -8.55 -2.88
N PRO A 112 -4.20 -9.21 -3.93
CA PRO A 112 -4.56 -8.54 -5.17
C PRO A 112 -5.62 -7.46 -4.97
N VAL A 113 -5.49 -6.35 -5.69
CA VAL A 113 -6.62 -5.41 -5.87
C VAL A 113 -7.73 -6.18 -6.60
N GLY A 114 -8.99 -5.97 -6.21
CA GLY A 114 -10.13 -6.76 -6.72
C GLY A 114 -10.19 -8.19 -6.18
N GLY A 115 -9.32 -8.57 -5.24
CA GLY A 115 -9.37 -9.85 -4.54
C GLY A 115 -10.27 -9.79 -3.29
N VAL A 116 -11.07 -10.84 -3.07
CA VAL A 116 -11.90 -11.02 -1.87
C VAL A 116 -11.56 -12.35 -1.23
N ILE A 117 -11.22 -12.35 0.06
CA ILE A 117 -10.99 -13.57 0.84
C ILE A 117 -11.91 -13.56 2.05
N ALA A 118 -12.72 -14.61 2.18
CA ALA A 118 -13.52 -14.82 3.37
C ALA A 118 -12.72 -15.65 4.38
N TYR A 119 -12.70 -15.18 5.63
CA TYR A 119 -12.02 -15.84 6.74
C TYR A 119 -13.01 -16.18 7.87
N GLU A 120 -12.82 -17.31 8.53
CA GLU A 120 -13.52 -17.63 9.78
C GLU A 120 -12.79 -17.03 10.99
N LYS A 121 -13.44 -16.07 11.67
CA LYS A 121 -12.96 -15.44 12.92
C LYS A 121 -11.57 -14.80 12.82
N GLN A 122 -11.21 -14.30 11.64
CA GLN A 122 -9.95 -13.61 11.39
C GLN A 122 -10.16 -12.41 10.47
N ILE A 123 -9.23 -11.47 10.55
CA ILE A 123 -9.21 -10.27 9.71
C ILE A 123 -7.79 -10.14 9.16
N SER A 124 -7.68 -9.87 7.86
CA SER A 124 -6.42 -9.47 7.22
C SER A 124 -6.46 -7.98 6.96
N ILE A 125 -5.68 -7.19 7.72
CA ILE A 125 -5.59 -5.73 7.55
C ILE A 125 -5.06 -5.41 6.15
N SER A 126 -4.06 -6.15 5.68
CA SER A 126 -3.52 -5.99 4.34
C SER A 126 -4.53 -6.36 3.23
N GLY A 127 -5.53 -7.18 3.54
CA GLY A 127 -6.63 -7.48 2.63
C GLY A 127 -7.68 -6.37 2.51
N VAL A 128 -7.67 -5.38 3.43
CA VAL A 128 -8.52 -4.18 3.34
C VAL A 128 -7.87 -3.12 2.42
N GLY A 129 -6.55 -2.93 2.55
CA GLY A 129 -5.78 -1.96 1.79
C GLY A 129 -5.33 -0.76 2.63
N PHE A 130 -4.44 0.05 2.07
CA PHE A 130 -3.88 1.23 2.74
C PHE A 130 -4.91 2.36 2.91
N ASP A 131 -5.73 2.58 1.88
CA ASP A 131 -6.77 3.61 1.87
C ASP A 131 -8.10 3.01 2.35
N ILE A 132 -8.20 2.83 3.67
CA ILE A 132 -9.37 2.23 4.31
C ILE A 132 -10.58 3.14 4.13
N GLY A 133 -11.63 2.61 3.51
CA GLY A 133 -12.84 3.37 3.19
C GLY A 133 -12.79 4.07 1.83
N CYS A 134 -11.76 3.81 1.01
CA CYS A 134 -11.78 4.20 -0.40
C CYS A 134 -13.03 3.61 -1.08
N GLY A 135 -13.79 4.46 -1.76
CA GLY A 135 -15.06 4.06 -2.34
C GLY A 135 -15.71 5.17 -3.14
N ASN A 136 -16.86 4.85 -3.70
CA ASN A 136 -17.67 5.77 -4.50
C ASN A 136 -18.96 6.10 -3.76
N MET A 137 -19.39 7.36 -3.85
CA MET A 137 -20.71 7.80 -3.45
C MET A 137 -21.42 8.38 -4.66
N ALA A 138 -22.65 7.92 -4.91
CA ALA A 138 -23.51 8.49 -5.94
C ALA A 138 -24.76 9.07 -5.26
N ALA A 139 -25.09 10.32 -5.62
CA ALA A 139 -26.31 10.99 -5.18
C ALA A 139 -27.17 11.30 -6.41
N GLN A 140 -28.42 10.83 -6.40
CA GLN A 140 -29.38 11.14 -7.45
C GLN A 140 -30.01 12.51 -7.18
N LEU A 141 -30.07 13.37 -8.21
CA LEU A 141 -30.75 14.66 -8.16
C LEU A 141 -32.07 14.60 -8.93
N ASP A 142 -32.95 15.56 -8.66
CA ASP A 142 -34.20 15.80 -9.38
C ASP A 142 -34.01 16.60 -10.68
N VAL A 143 -32.76 16.94 -11.03
CA VAL A 143 -32.39 17.73 -12.20
C VAL A 143 -32.05 16.84 -13.39
N ARG A 144 -32.59 17.15 -14.57
CA ARG A 144 -32.24 16.45 -15.82
C ARG A 144 -30.98 17.06 -16.43
N PHE A 145 -30.17 16.23 -17.08
CA PHE A 145 -28.94 16.70 -17.73
C PHE A 145 -29.18 17.81 -18.77
N ASP A 146 -30.25 17.69 -19.56
CA ASP A 146 -30.55 18.67 -20.61
C ASP A 146 -30.83 20.07 -20.05
N ASP A 147 -31.35 20.17 -18.83
CA ASP A 147 -31.65 21.46 -18.17
C ASP A 147 -30.38 22.18 -17.71
N ILE A 148 -29.28 21.43 -17.48
CA ILE A 148 -28.01 21.98 -16.99
C ILE A 148 -26.88 21.90 -18.02
N ARG A 149 -27.11 21.32 -19.20
CA ARG A 149 -26.06 21.03 -20.19
C ARG A 149 -25.19 22.26 -20.49
N ALA A 150 -25.80 23.43 -20.64
CA ALA A 150 -25.09 24.68 -20.93
C ALA A 150 -24.29 25.23 -19.73
N THR A 151 -24.68 24.89 -18.50
CA THR A 151 -24.08 25.40 -17.26
C THR A 151 -23.12 24.42 -16.59
N VAL A 152 -22.98 23.18 -17.09
CA VAL A 152 -21.99 22.19 -16.62
C VAL A 152 -20.59 22.79 -16.43
N PRO A 153 -20.04 23.62 -17.35
CA PRO A 153 -18.72 24.22 -17.15
C PRO A 153 -18.64 25.14 -15.93
N THR A 154 -19.75 25.79 -15.55
CA THR A 154 -19.82 26.61 -14.33
C THR A 154 -19.92 25.73 -13.10
N ILE A 155 -20.81 24.73 -13.12
CA ILE A 155 -21.00 23.78 -12.01
C ILE A 155 -19.67 23.11 -11.63
N ILE A 156 -18.93 22.59 -12.61
CA ILE A 156 -17.66 21.91 -12.33
C ILE A 156 -16.59 22.86 -11.77
N ARG A 157 -16.58 24.14 -12.20
CA ARG A 157 -15.70 25.15 -11.61
C ARG A 157 -16.05 25.43 -10.16
N ASP A 158 -17.33 25.45 -9.83
CA ASP A 158 -17.77 25.70 -8.46
C ASP A 158 -17.49 24.49 -7.56
N VAL A 159 -17.67 23.26 -8.05
CA VAL A 159 -17.22 22.04 -7.36
C VAL A 159 -15.73 22.08 -7.06
N ALA A 160 -14.90 22.46 -8.04
CA ALA A 160 -13.45 22.54 -7.85
C ALA A 160 -13.00 23.64 -6.86
N LYS A 161 -13.81 24.70 -6.66
CA LYS A 161 -13.54 25.72 -5.63
C LYS A 161 -13.90 25.25 -4.23
N VAL A 162 -14.96 24.46 -4.09
CA VAL A 162 -15.49 24.01 -2.80
C VAL A 162 -14.74 22.78 -2.29
N ILE A 163 -14.45 21.80 -3.17
CA ILE A 163 -13.77 20.57 -2.79
C ILE A 163 -12.26 20.77 -2.83
N SER A 164 -11.59 20.47 -1.72
CA SER A 164 -10.14 20.49 -1.61
C SER A 164 -9.51 19.27 -2.29
N PHE A 165 -8.95 19.45 -3.50
CA PHE A 165 -8.20 18.42 -4.21
C PHE A 165 -6.68 18.55 -4.02
N GLY A 166 -5.99 17.42 -3.80
CA GLY A 166 -4.53 17.33 -3.79
C GLY A 166 -3.92 16.94 -2.44
N ILE A 167 -2.69 16.43 -2.49
CA ILE A 167 -1.95 15.93 -1.32
C ILE A 167 -1.67 17.09 -0.35
N GLY A 168 -1.97 16.86 0.94
CA GLY A 168 -1.70 17.83 2.01
C GLY A 168 -2.71 18.96 2.13
N ARG A 169 -3.81 18.94 1.37
CA ARG A 169 -4.91 19.89 1.53
C ARG A 169 -5.76 19.56 2.76
N LYS A 170 -6.46 20.58 3.25
CA LYS A 170 -7.45 20.46 4.34
C LYS A 170 -8.80 20.96 3.85
N ASN A 171 -9.88 20.40 4.39
CA ASN A 171 -11.22 20.92 4.16
C ASN A 171 -11.40 22.24 4.93
N VAL A 172 -12.25 23.12 4.40
CA VAL A 172 -12.61 24.38 5.10
C VAL A 172 -13.47 24.07 6.31
N GLU A 173 -14.41 23.13 6.16
CA GLU A 173 -15.25 22.64 7.24
C GLU A 173 -14.57 21.49 7.98
N LYS A 174 -14.62 21.54 9.31
CA LYS A 174 -14.19 20.45 10.18
C LYS A 174 -15.40 19.56 10.42
N VAL A 175 -15.29 18.29 10.00
CA VAL A 175 -16.34 17.29 10.23
C VAL A 175 -16.07 16.61 11.56
N GLU A 176 -16.94 16.84 12.53
CA GLU A 176 -17.00 16.06 13.78
C GLU A 176 -18.11 15.01 13.63
N HIS A 177 -17.84 13.77 14.02
CA HIS A 177 -18.81 12.69 13.98
C HIS A 177 -18.56 11.76 15.15
N ALA A 178 -19.62 11.25 15.81
CA ALA A 178 -19.51 10.41 17.00
C ALA A 178 -18.67 9.14 16.79
N LEU A 179 -18.56 8.66 15.54
CA LEU A 179 -17.63 7.57 15.16
C LEU A 179 -16.17 7.88 15.53
N PHE A 180 -15.78 9.16 15.54
CA PHE A 180 -14.45 9.61 15.90
C PHE A 180 -14.32 9.93 17.40
N ASP A 181 -15.40 9.81 18.18
CA ASP A 181 -15.38 9.98 19.63
C ASP A 181 -14.91 8.66 20.28
N ASP A 182 -13.72 8.73 20.88
CA ASP A 182 -12.97 7.58 21.40
C ASP A 182 -13.38 7.19 22.82
N SER A 183 -14.69 7.17 23.14
CA SER A 183 -15.12 6.79 24.48
C SER A 183 -15.02 5.27 24.75
N ASP A 184 -14.90 4.46 23.69
CA ASP A 184 -14.98 2.99 23.75
C ASP A 184 -13.91 2.24 22.91
N ALA A 185 -12.85 2.89 22.38
CA ALA A 185 -11.78 2.19 21.65
C ALA A 185 -10.56 1.81 22.51
#